data_AF-A0A975SLA5-F1
#
_entry.id   AF-A0A975SLA5-F1
#
_cell.length_a   1.000
_cell.length_b   1.000
_cell.length_c   1.000
_cell.angle_alpha   90.00
_cell.angle_beta   90.00
_cell.angle_gamma   90.00
#
_symmetry.space_group_name_H-M   'P 1'
#
loop_
_entity.id
_entity.type
_entity.pdbx_description
1 polymer ?
#
loop_
_entity_poly.entity_id
_entity_poly.type
_entity_poly.pdbx_seq_one_letter_code
_entity_poly.pdbx_strand_id
1 'polypeptide(L)'
;MPEDKPNGQSQVNQLIGELAILSRNMHAQATQGNWDGLLQEESRRRAGLARLTTLLGSQGGQSDQLSPEARQVLAHMVRLDEETQKLVLAQRNDLERRLNSINNTHSLAKAYHSF
;
A
#
# COMPACT_ATOMS: atom_id res chain seq x y z
N MET A 1 -37.98 4.54 -19.51
CA MET A 1 -36.68 5.11 -19.12
C MET A 1 -35.78 3.92 -18.79
N PRO A 2 -34.91 3.44 -19.70
CA PRO A 2 -33.96 2.40 -19.33
C PRO A 2 -32.85 3.04 -18.48
N GLU A 3 -32.63 2.50 -17.29
CA GLU A 3 -31.55 2.90 -16.40
C GLU A 3 -30.20 2.51 -17.03
N ASP A 4 -29.37 3.49 -17.37
CA ASP A 4 -27.98 3.28 -17.78
C ASP A 4 -27.21 2.67 -16.61
N LYS A 5 -27.07 1.34 -16.61
CA LYS A 5 -26.15 0.66 -15.70
C LYS A 5 -24.74 1.16 -16.01
N PRO A 6 -23.96 1.62 -15.02
CA PRO A 6 -22.57 2.01 -15.24
C PRO A 6 -21.82 0.81 -15.79
N ASN A 7 -21.39 0.93 -17.05
CA ASN A 7 -20.68 -0.08 -17.81
C ASN A 7 -19.52 -0.66 -16.96
N GLY A 8 -19.31 -1.98 -16.94
CA GLY A 8 -18.34 -2.63 -16.06
C GLY A 8 -16.91 -2.10 -16.18
N GLN A 9 -16.58 -1.53 -17.34
CA GLN A 9 -15.32 -0.86 -17.62
C GLN A 9 -15.18 0.50 -16.91
N SER A 10 -16.27 1.25 -16.72
CA SER A 10 -16.28 2.50 -15.97
C SER A 10 -15.99 2.27 -14.48
N GLN A 11 -16.53 1.18 -13.91
CA GLN A 11 -16.29 0.80 -12.51
C GLN A 11 -14.84 0.39 -12.26
N VAL A 12 -14.23 -0.37 -13.20
CA VAL A 12 -12.82 -0.74 -13.13
C VAL A 12 -11.90 0.48 -13.19
N ASN A 13 -12.15 1.40 -14.13
CA ASN A 13 -11.35 2.63 -14.26
C ASN A 13 -11.47 3.53 -13.03
N GLN A 14 -12.67 3.66 -12.47
CA GLN A 14 -12.88 4.40 -11.23
C GLN A 14 -12.07 3.79 -10.07
N LEU A 15 -12.16 2.47 -9.89
CA LEU A 15 -11.44 1.78 -8.83
C LEU A 15 -9.92 1.88 -8.97
N ILE A 16 -9.40 1.83 -10.21
CA ILE A 16 -7.97 2.07 -10.47
C ILE A 16 -7.58 3.50 -10.08
N GLY A 17 -8.42 4.49 -10.39
CA GLY A 17 -8.22 5.87 -9.96
C GLY A 17 -8.18 6.04 -8.44
N GLU A 18 -9.13 5.42 -7.73
CA GLU A 18 -9.18 5.40 -6.27
C GLU A 18 -7.93 4.75 -5.66
N LEU A 19 -7.52 3.59 -6.20
CA LEU A 19 -6.31 2.90 -5.77
C LEU A 19 -5.05 3.74 -6.03
N ALA A 20 -4.98 4.49 -7.13
CA ALA A 20 -3.86 5.37 -7.42
C ALA A 20 -3.74 6.53 -6.41
N ILE A 21 -4.88 7.06 -5.92
CA ILE A 21 -4.89 8.03 -4.83
C ILE A 21 -4.34 7.39 -3.55
N LEU A 22 -4.78 6.17 -3.23
CA LEU A 22 -4.29 5.44 -2.05
C LEU A 22 -2.78 5.17 -2.15
N SER A 23 -2.25 4.76 -3.30
CA SER A 23 -0.80 4.58 -3.50
C SER A 23 -0.03 5.87 -3.23
N ARG A 24 -0.52 7.01 -3.73
CA ARG A 24 0.10 8.33 -3.47
C ARG A 24 0.06 8.72 -2.00
N ASN A 25 -1.07 8.51 -1.35
CA ASN A 25 -1.21 8.79 0.07
C ASN A 25 -0.27 7.92 0.90
N MET A 26 -0.22 6.61 0.65
CA MET A 26 0.70 5.69 1.34
C MET A 26 2.16 6.12 1.18
N HIS A 27 2.57 6.49 -0.03
CA HIS A 27 3.94 6.97 -0.27
C HIS A 27 4.24 8.27 0.48
N ALA A 28 3.29 9.21 0.49
CA ALA A 28 3.42 10.44 1.27
C ALA A 28 3.53 10.16 2.78
N GLN A 29 2.70 9.26 3.33
CA GLN A 29 2.77 8.85 4.73
C GLN A 29 4.12 8.22 5.06
N ALA A 30 4.65 7.33 4.20
CA ALA A 30 5.98 6.73 4.38
C ALA A 30 7.10 7.79 4.37
N THR A 31 7.03 8.73 3.43
CA THR A 31 8.05 9.78 3.27
C THR A 31 8.07 10.73 4.47
N GLN A 32 6.90 10.99 5.06
CA GLN A 32 6.74 11.80 6.26
C GLN A 32 7.03 11.03 7.56
N GLY A 33 7.30 9.72 7.48
CA GLY A 33 7.49 8.86 8.66
C GLY A 33 6.21 8.62 9.47
N ASN A 34 5.03 8.91 8.92
CA ASN A 34 3.75 8.64 9.57
C ASN A 34 3.32 7.19 9.31
N TRP A 35 3.91 6.26 10.05
CA TRP A 35 3.70 4.82 9.88
C TRP A 35 2.28 4.37 10.25
N ASP A 36 1.66 4.99 11.25
CA ASP A 36 0.27 4.68 11.63
C ASP A 36 -0.71 5.07 10.52
N GLY A 37 -0.52 6.24 9.92
CA GLY A 37 -1.29 6.68 8.76
C GLY A 37 -1.10 5.75 7.55
N LEU A 38 0.12 5.29 7.30
CA LEU A 38 0.42 4.33 6.25
C LEU A 38 -0.35 3.01 6.42
N LEU A 39 -0.38 2.47 7.65
CA LEU A 39 -1.09 1.21 7.96
C LEU A 39 -2.60 1.33 7.78
N GLN A 40 -3.18 2.49 8.11
CA GLN A 40 -4.60 2.75 7.87
C GLN A 40 -4.94 2.73 6.37
N GLU A 41 -4.10 3.36 5.54
CA GLU A 41 -4.30 3.37 4.08
C GLU A 41 -4.04 1.99 3.45
N GLU A 42 -3.09 1.20 3.98
CA GLU A 42 -2.82 -0.17 3.52
C GLU A 42 -4.07 -1.06 3.63
N SER A 43 -4.81 -0.96 4.73
CA SER A 43 -6.06 -1.71 4.92
C SER A 43 -7.09 -1.40 3.82
N ARG A 44 -7.33 -0.12 3.55
CA ARG A 44 -8.25 0.34 2.50
C ARG A 44 -7.80 -0.12 1.13
N ARG A 45 -6.50 -0.03 0.88
CA ARG A 45 -5.89 -0.45 -0.39
C ARG A 45 -6.05 -1.94 -0.64
N ARG A 46 -5.82 -2.79 0.35
CA ARG A 46 -6.03 -4.24 0.22
C ARG A 46 -7.47 -4.58 -0.14
N ALA A 47 -8.44 -3.92 0.49
CA ALA A 47 -9.85 -4.08 0.14
C ALA A 47 -10.14 -3.64 -1.31
N GLY A 48 -9.57 -2.51 -1.75
CA GLY A 48 -9.69 -2.05 -3.13
C GLY A 48 -9.06 -2.99 -4.16
N LEU A 49 -7.87 -3.52 -3.88
CA LEU A 49 -7.21 -4.49 -4.76
C LEU A 49 -8.02 -5.79 -4.87
N ALA A 50 -8.55 -6.31 -3.76
CA ALA A 50 -9.42 -7.49 -3.80
C ALA A 50 -10.67 -7.28 -4.66
N ARG A 51 -11.27 -6.08 -4.60
CA ARG A 51 -12.39 -5.70 -5.48
C ARG A 51 -11.96 -5.63 -6.94
N LEU A 52 -10.80 -5.04 -7.23
CA LEU A 52 -10.28 -4.92 -8.59
C LEU A 52 -10.02 -6.31 -9.20
N THR A 53 -9.38 -7.21 -8.44
CA THR A 53 -9.17 -8.59 -8.86
C THR A 53 -10.49 -9.32 -9.11
N THR A 54 -11.49 -9.12 -8.26
CA THR A 54 -12.82 -9.72 -8.43
C THR A 54 -13.51 -9.21 -9.70
N LEU A 55 -13.47 -7.90 -9.95
CA LEU A 55 -14.07 -7.29 -11.14
C LEU A 55 -13.40 -7.79 -12.42
N LEU A 56 -12.06 -7.79 -12.47
CA LEU A 56 -11.30 -8.29 -13.62
C LEU A 56 -11.50 -9.80 -13.84
N GLY A 57 -11.62 -10.58 -12.75
CA GLY A 57 -11.90 -12.01 -12.81
C GLY A 57 -13.31 -12.32 -13.32
N SER A 58 -14.31 -11.54 -12.89
CA SER A 58 -15.71 -11.70 -13.33
C SER A 58 -15.92 -11.35 -14.81
N GLN A 59 -15.03 -10.56 -15.39
CA GLN A 59 -15.05 -10.18 -16.81
C GLN A 59 -14.30 -11.18 -17.71
N GLY A 60 -13.99 -12.38 -17.21
CA GLY A 60 -13.35 -13.45 -17.99
C GLY A 60 -11.85 -13.25 -18.20
N GLY A 61 -11.17 -12.53 -17.30
CA GLY A 61 -9.71 -12.34 -17.36
C GLY A 61 -9.26 -11.39 -18.46
N GLN A 62 -10.13 -10.54 -18.99
CA GLN A 62 -9.80 -9.60 -20.05
C GLN A 62 -8.98 -8.42 -19.53
N SER A 63 -7.70 -8.65 -19.22
CA SER A 63 -6.71 -7.57 -19.08
C SER A 63 -6.64 -6.71 -20.35
N ASP A 64 -7.08 -7.25 -21.49
CA ASP A 64 -7.22 -6.55 -22.77
C ASP A 64 -8.36 -5.54 -22.85
N GLN A 65 -9.25 -5.51 -21.86
CA GLN A 65 -10.25 -4.45 -21.70
C GLN A 65 -9.77 -3.25 -20.86
N LEU A 66 -8.58 -3.29 -20.25
CA LEU A 66 -8.04 -2.11 -19.58
C LEU A 66 -7.64 -1.07 -20.62
N SER A 67 -8.15 0.15 -20.48
CA SER A 67 -7.77 1.25 -21.35
C SER A 67 -6.27 1.53 -21.22
N PRO A 68 -5.61 2.07 -22.27
CA PRO A 68 -4.19 2.46 -22.19
C PRO A 68 -3.88 3.34 -20.98
N GLU A 69 -4.78 4.24 -20.62
CA GLU A 69 -4.67 5.13 -19.45
C GLU A 69 -4.70 4.33 -18.15
N ALA A 70 -5.64 3.38 -18.01
CA ALA A 70 -5.72 2.52 -16.83
C ALA A 70 -4.44 1.69 -16.65
N ARG A 71 -3.85 1.20 -17.75
CA ARG A 71 -2.56 0.50 -17.72
C ARG A 71 -1.41 1.41 -17.29
N GLN A 72 -1.37 2.64 -17.77
CA GLN A 72 -0.37 3.63 -17.35
C GLN A 72 -0.50 3.97 -15.85
N VAL A 73 -1.73 4.14 -15.36
CA VAL A 73 -1.97 4.39 -13.93
C VAL A 73 -1.52 3.21 -13.08
N LEU A 74 -1.82 1.97 -13.48
CA LEU A 74 -1.35 0.77 -12.79
C LEU A 74 0.18 0.67 -12.77
N ALA A 75 0.84 0.94 -13.91
CA ALA A 75 2.30 0.95 -13.97
C ALA A 75 2.92 2.00 -13.03
N HIS A 76 2.32 3.20 -12.97
CA HIS A 76 2.74 4.24 -12.04
C HIS A 76 2.53 3.83 -10.58
N MET A 77 1.40 3.19 -10.26
CA MET A 77 1.14 2.66 -8.92
C MET A 77 2.21 1.64 -8.49
N VAL A 78 2.55 0.68 -9.36
CA VAL A 78 3.59 -0.32 -9.07
C VAL A 78 4.93 0.33 -8.75
N ARG A 79 5.37 1.30 -9.55
CA ARG A 79 6.60 2.04 -9.28
C ARG A 79 6.57 2.73 -7.91
N LEU A 80 5.46 3.39 -7.59
CA LEU A 80 5.32 4.10 -6.32
C LEU A 80 5.30 3.14 -5.12
N ASP A 81 4.80 1.92 -5.32
CA ASP A 81 4.82 0.87 -4.31
C ASP A 81 6.23 0.36 -4.03
N GLU A 82 7.03 0.16 -5.07
CA GLU A 82 8.43 -0.23 -4.92
C GLU A 82 9.22 0.83 -4.15
N GLU A 83 8.95 2.11 -4.41
CA GLU A 83 9.56 3.22 -3.67
C GLU A 83 9.08 3.25 -2.21
N THR A 84 7.78 3.06 -1.97
CA THR A 84 7.20 2.98 -0.62
C THR A 84 7.75 1.78 0.16
N GLN A 85 7.93 0.64 -0.49
CA GLN A 85 8.48 -0.58 0.11
C GLN A 85 9.93 -0.36 0.58
N LYS A 86 10.74 0.36 -0.20
CA LYS A 86 12.11 0.71 0.21
C LYS A 86 12.12 1.54 1.50
N LEU A 87 11.20 2.50 1.63
CA LEU A 87 11.06 3.31 2.85
C LEU A 87 10.64 2.45 4.06
N VAL A 88 9.66 1.56 3.87
CA VAL A 88 9.20 0.65 4.93
C VAL A 88 10.32 -0.31 5.37
N LEU A 89 11.11 -0.85 4.43
CA LEU A 89 12.25 -1.70 4.76
C LEU A 89 13.33 -0.95 5.53
N ALA A 90 13.63 0.29 5.13
CA ALA A 90 14.57 1.14 5.86
C ALA A 90 14.10 1.39 7.30
N GLN A 91 12.82 1.69 7.50
CA GLN A 91 12.23 1.87 8.82
C GLN A 91 12.29 0.59 9.66
N ARG A 92 11.98 -0.57 9.08
CA ARG A 92 12.07 -1.86 9.77
C ARG A 92 13.48 -2.09 10.32
N ASN A 93 14.50 -1.88 9.49
CA ASN A 93 15.90 -2.03 9.89
C ASN A 93 16.29 -1.03 11.00
N ASP A 94 15.74 0.19 10.97
CA ASP A 94 15.97 1.16 12.04
C ASP A 94 15.36 0.72 13.38
N LEU A 95 14.10 0.26 13.35
CA LEU A 95 13.42 -0.27 14.53
C LEU A 95 14.15 -1.47 15.12
N GLU A 96 14.66 -2.38 14.28
CA GLU A 96 15.47 -3.53 14.71
C GLU A 96 16.75 -3.07 15.44
N ARG A 97 17.47 -2.07 14.91
CA ARG A 97 18.67 -1.51 15.56
C ARG A 97 18.32 -0.87 16.91
N ARG A 98 17.22 -0.11 16.97
CA ARG A 98 16.76 0.55 18.21
C ARG A 98 16.36 -0.48 19.27
N LEU A 99 15.65 -1.53 18.89
CA LEU A 99 15.26 -2.61 19.80
C LEU A 99 16.49 -3.31 20.39
N ASN A 100 17.49 -3.62 19.57
CA ASN A 100 18.73 -4.22 20.04
C ASN A 100 19.48 -3.30 21.03
N SER A 101 19.53 -1.99 20.76
CA SER A 101 20.11 -1.01 21.68
C SER A 101 19.39 -0.97 23.04
N ILE A 102 18.05 -1.01 23.03
CA ILE A 102 17.24 -1.05 24.25
C ILE A 102 17.53 -2.34 25.04
N ASN A 103 17.59 -3.49 24.36
CA ASN A 103 17.87 -4.78 25.01
C ASN A 103 19.26 -4.81 25.65
N ASN A 104 20.28 -4.24 24.98
CA ASN A 104 21.63 -4.12 25.53
C ASN A 104 21.65 -3.21 26.76
N THR A 105 20.98 -2.06 26.68
CA THR A 105 20.86 -1.12 27.80
C THR A 105 20.17 -1.77 29.01
N HIS A 106 19.09 -2.52 28.77
CA HIS A 106 18.39 -3.26 29.82
C HIS A 106 19.26 -4.36 30.45
N SER A 107 20.04 -5.07 29.63
CA SER A 107 20.96 -6.11 30.10
C SER A 107 22.08 -5.52 30.97
N LEU A 108 22.65 -4.38 30.56
CA LEU A 108 23.64 -3.65 31.36
C LEU A 108 23.05 -3.13 32.67
N ALA A 109 21.83 -2.57 32.63
CA ALA A 109 21.14 -2.13 33.82
C ALA A 109 20.92 -3.29 34.80
N LYS A 110 20.46 -4.45 34.32
CA LYS A 110 20.32 -5.66 35.15
C LYS A 110 21.63 -6.10 35.78
N ALA A 111 22.72 -6.14 35.00
CA ALA A 111 24.04 -6.52 35.51
C ALA A 111 24.52 -5.56 36.61
N TYR A 112 24.34 -4.24 36.43
CA TYR A 112 24.72 -3.25 37.42
C TYR A 112 23.97 -3.42 38.76
N HIS A 113 22.67 -3.72 38.74
CA HIS A 113 21.88 -3.93 39.96
C HIS A 113 22.16 -5.27 40.66
N SER A 114 22.92 -6.17 40.03
CA SER A 114 23.34 -7.45 40.62
C SER A 114 24.72 -7.40 41.29
N PHE A 115 25.43 -6.27 41.19
CA PHE A 115 26.62 -5.95 41.97
C PHE A 115 26.23 -5.23 43.27
#